data_AF-A0A1G9UZ07-F1
#
_entry.id   AF-A0A1G9UZ07-F1
#
_cell.length_a   1.000
_cell.length_b   1.000
_cell.length_c   1.000
_cell.angle_alpha   90.00
_cell.angle_beta   90.00
_cell.angle_gamma   90.00
#
_symmetry.space_group_name_H-M   'P 1'
#
loop_
_entity.id
_entity.type
_entity.pdbx_description
1 polymer ?
#
loop_
_entity_poly.entity_id
_entity_poly.type
_entity_poly.pdbx_seq_one_letter_code
_entity_poly.pdbx_strand_id
1 'polypeptide(L)'
;MSDREEAKTEIELNRRIIFNTQQGCYTIGPFRVAPENRKSAWGDASTEDFEIRLRADRVRWFTLDNREFASSRPARQVHYCNSLSKLLLHTAQKTTLTDSQLQELCQLHTRLLETKVWAGRLYVSARKEIGEQFNTYKRK
;
A
#
# COMPACT_ATOMS: atom_id res chain seq x y z
N MET A 1 -33.55 -6.28 -12.06
CA MET A 1 -32.35 -5.58 -11.56
C MET A 1 -31.55 -5.10 -12.76
N SER A 2 -31.02 -3.89 -12.71
CA SER A 2 -30.18 -3.34 -13.78
C SER A 2 -28.75 -3.88 -13.66
N ASP A 3 -28.05 -4.12 -14.78
CA ASP A 3 -26.61 -4.46 -14.82
C ASP A 3 -25.74 -3.52 -13.94
N ARG A 4 -26.20 -2.28 -13.73
CA ARG A 4 -25.56 -1.27 -12.89
C ARG A 4 -25.71 -1.56 -11.39
N GLU A 5 -26.83 -2.13 -10.97
CA GLU A 5 -27.09 -2.56 -9.59
C GLU A 5 -26.31 -3.83 -9.27
N GLU A 6 -26.18 -4.74 -10.22
CA GLU A 6 -25.33 -5.94 -10.09
C GLU A 6 -23.85 -5.57 -9.98
N ALA A 7 -23.34 -4.69 -10.85
CA ALA A 7 -21.95 -4.23 -10.77
C ALA A 7 -21.63 -3.50 -9.45
N LYS A 8 -22.55 -2.65 -8.95
CA LYS A 8 -22.38 -2.01 -7.63
C LYS A 8 -22.35 -3.04 -6.50
N THR A 9 -23.26 -4.01 -6.55
CA THR A 9 -23.35 -5.08 -5.55
C THR A 9 -22.08 -5.95 -5.56
N GLU A 10 -21.55 -6.26 -6.73
CA GLU A 10 -20.31 -7.02 -6.89
C GLU A 10 -19.08 -6.21 -6.42
N ILE A 11 -19.04 -4.90 -6.66
CA ILE A 11 -18.00 -4.00 -6.12
C ILE A 11 -18.07 -3.92 -4.60
N GLU A 12 -19.27 -3.81 -4.03
CA GLU A 12 -19.46 -3.80 -2.57
C GLU A 12 -19.12 -5.15 -1.95
N LEU A 13 -19.43 -6.26 -2.63
CA LEU A 13 -19.06 -7.60 -2.22
C LEU A 13 -17.54 -7.78 -2.27
N ASN A 14 -16.88 -7.38 -3.35
CA ASN A 14 -15.43 -7.43 -3.48
C ASN A 14 -14.73 -6.51 -2.47
N ARG A 15 -15.28 -5.32 -2.20
CA ARG A 15 -14.84 -4.46 -1.09
C ARG A 15 -15.02 -5.17 0.23
N ARG A 16 -16.16 -5.80 0.50
CA ARG A 16 -16.38 -6.56 1.74
C ARG A 16 -15.44 -7.74 1.87
N ILE A 17 -15.16 -8.48 0.80
CA ILE A 17 -14.23 -9.63 0.79
C ILE A 17 -12.79 -9.17 1.03
N ILE A 18 -12.37 -8.10 0.37
CA ILE A 18 -11.02 -7.51 0.51
C ILE A 18 -10.84 -6.85 1.88
N PHE A 19 -11.90 -6.24 2.40
CA PHE A 19 -11.90 -5.47 3.64
C PHE A 19 -12.66 -6.17 4.76
N ASN A 20 -12.72 -7.51 4.77
CA ASN A 20 -13.52 -8.31 5.71
C ASN A 20 -12.93 -8.41 7.13
N THR A 21 -12.21 -7.39 7.55
CA THR A 21 -12.01 -7.10 8.98
C THR A 21 -13.04 -6.04 9.34
N GLN A 22 -13.62 -6.08 10.53
CA GLN A 22 -14.75 -5.24 10.99
C GLN A 22 -14.60 -3.70 10.83
N GLN A 23 -13.50 -3.21 10.23
CA GLN A 23 -13.11 -1.82 10.05
C GLN A 23 -12.93 -1.36 8.60
N GLY A 24 -13.16 -2.21 7.59
CA GLY A 24 -13.13 -1.78 6.20
C GLY A 24 -11.70 -1.42 5.70
N CYS A 25 -10.67 -2.05 6.26
CA CYS A 25 -9.28 -1.77 5.93
C CYS A 25 -8.43 -3.04 5.80
N TYR A 26 -7.45 -3.02 4.90
CA TYR A 26 -6.46 -4.07 4.73
C TYR A 26 -5.12 -3.59 5.30
N THR A 27 -4.54 -4.34 6.21
CA THR A 27 -3.29 -3.96 6.89
C THR A 27 -2.12 -4.74 6.31
N ILE A 28 -1.04 -4.03 6.00
CA ILE A 28 0.24 -4.58 5.54
C ILE A 28 1.31 -4.17 6.53
N GLY A 29 2.03 -5.16 7.04
CA GLY A 29 3.10 -4.93 8.01
C GLY A 29 3.18 -6.07 9.03
N PRO A 30 3.98 -5.88 10.09
CA PRO A 30 4.79 -4.68 10.33
C PRO A 30 5.99 -4.59 9.37
N PHE A 31 6.36 -3.37 8.99
CA PHE A 31 7.63 -3.04 8.37
C PHE A 31 8.66 -2.89 9.50
N ARG A 32 9.54 -3.88 9.60
CA ARG A 32 10.59 -3.95 10.61
C ARG A 32 11.94 -4.07 9.94
N VAL A 33 12.91 -3.37 10.49
CA VAL A 33 14.30 -3.34 10.05
C VAL A 33 15.16 -3.19 11.29
N ALA A 34 16.26 -3.96 11.39
CA ALA A 34 17.19 -3.80 12.49
C ALA A 34 17.62 -2.33 12.63
N PRO A 35 17.76 -1.79 13.85
CA PRO A 35 18.04 -0.37 14.07
C PRO A 35 19.21 0.18 13.25
N GLU A 36 20.28 -0.59 13.10
CA GLU A 36 21.47 -0.27 12.31
C GLU A 36 21.20 -0.09 10.81
N ASN A 37 20.15 -0.73 10.28
CA ASN A 37 19.79 -0.71 8.87
C ASN A 37 18.74 0.37 8.53
N ARG A 38 18.10 0.98 9.53
CA ARG A 38 16.99 1.95 9.34
C ARG A 38 17.39 3.17 8.51
N LYS A 39 18.58 3.74 8.74
CA LYS A 39 19.05 4.89 7.95
C LYS A 39 19.18 4.54 6.46
N SER A 40 19.66 3.35 6.15
CA SER A 40 19.82 2.86 4.78
C SER A 40 18.48 2.50 4.13
N ALA A 41 17.56 1.91 4.91
CA ALA A 41 16.24 1.51 4.42
C ALA A 41 15.27 2.70 4.25
N TRP A 42 15.28 3.64 5.19
CA TRP A 42 14.27 4.70 5.31
C TRP A 42 14.81 6.11 5.08
N GLY A 43 16.14 6.29 5.09
CA GLY A 43 16.77 7.62 5.14
C GLY A 43 16.84 8.22 6.54
N ASP A 44 16.21 7.58 7.53
CA ASP A 44 16.10 8.06 8.91
C ASP A 44 16.25 6.89 9.91
N ALA A 45 17.28 6.97 10.75
CA ALA A 45 17.58 5.96 11.78
C ALA A 45 16.54 5.92 12.91
N SER A 46 15.83 7.02 13.13
CA SER A 46 14.81 7.15 14.19
C SER A 46 13.43 6.61 13.78
N THR A 47 13.27 6.19 12.52
CA THR A 47 12.02 5.60 12.02
C THR A 47 11.61 4.41 12.89
N GLU A 48 10.46 4.54 13.56
CA GLU A 48 9.83 3.46 14.32
C GLU A 48 9.30 2.37 13.38
N ASP A 49 9.13 1.16 13.88
CA ASP A 49 8.43 0.11 13.16
C ASP A 49 6.98 0.54 12.90
N PHE A 50 6.46 0.22 11.72
CA PHE A 50 5.15 0.71 11.30
C PHE A 50 4.36 -0.32 10.51
N GLU A 51 3.07 -0.05 10.31
CA GLU A 51 2.20 -0.77 9.40
C GLU A 51 1.44 0.21 8.50
N ILE A 52 1.04 -0.27 7.33
CA ILE A 52 0.28 0.48 6.35
C ILE A 52 -1.13 -0.09 6.30
N ARG A 53 -2.13 0.75 6.54
CA ARG A 53 -3.54 0.40 6.42
C ARG A 53 -4.12 1.01 5.15
N LEU A 54 -4.58 0.15 4.27
CA LEU A 54 -5.20 0.51 3.01
C LEU A 54 -6.72 0.54 3.18
N ARG A 55 -7.32 1.67 2.80
CA ARG A 55 -8.76 1.88 2.65
C ARG A 55 -9.05 2.24 1.21
N ALA A 56 -10.32 2.15 0.82
CA ALA A 56 -10.73 2.44 -0.55
C ALA A 56 -10.36 3.85 -1.04
N ASP A 57 -10.41 4.85 -0.17
CA ASP A 57 -10.19 6.26 -0.49
C ASP A 57 -8.77 6.74 -0.12
N ARG A 58 -8.09 6.08 0.81
CA ARG A 58 -6.83 6.53 1.40
C ARG A 58 -5.96 5.39 1.90
N VAL A 59 -4.66 5.63 1.96
CA VAL A 59 -3.67 4.79 2.61
C VAL A 59 -3.15 5.54 3.83
N ARG A 60 -3.00 4.86 4.96
CA ARG A 60 -2.55 5.44 6.24
C ARG A 60 -1.45 4.62 6.85
N TRP A 61 -0.55 5.28 7.55
CA TRP A 61 0.65 4.71 8.11
C TRP A 61 0.60 4.88 9.62
N PHE A 62 0.77 3.78 10.33
CA PHE A 62 0.63 3.71 11.78
C PHE A 62 1.91 3.17 12.40
N THR A 63 2.34 3.76 13.51
CA THR A 63 3.29 3.08 14.41
C THR A 63 2.62 1.83 14.96
N LEU A 64 3.41 0.90 15.52
CA LEU A 64 2.83 -0.31 16.13
C LEU A 64 1.96 -0.01 17.36
N ASP A 65 2.14 1.17 17.98
CA ASP A 65 1.27 1.70 19.04
C ASP A 65 0.00 2.38 18.50
N ASN A 66 -0.36 2.12 17.24
CA ASN A 66 -1.58 2.59 16.61
C ASN A 66 -1.67 4.13 16.46
N ARG A 67 -0.52 4.83 16.39
CA ARG A 67 -0.45 6.27 16.11
C ARG A 67 -0.30 6.51 14.60
N GLU A 68 -1.25 7.19 13.98
CA GLU A 68 -1.13 7.62 12.59
C GLU A 68 -0.04 8.69 12.46
N PHE A 69 0.91 8.51 11.55
CA PHE A 69 1.98 9.49 11.29
C PHE A 69 2.06 9.95 9.83
N ALA A 70 1.44 9.22 8.90
CA ALA A 70 1.36 9.64 7.50
C ALA A 70 0.10 9.12 6.81
N SER A 71 -0.32 9.81 5.75
CA SER A 71 -1.40 9.36 4.87
C SER A 71 -1.14 9.74 3.42
N SER A 72 -1.71 8.96 2.50
CA SER A 72 -1.55 9.17 1.07
C SER A 72 -2.78 8.70 0.28
N ARG A 73 -2.86 9.08 -1.00
CA ARG A 73 -3.81 8.49 -1.94
C ARG A 73 -3.24 7.17 -2.49
N PRO A 74 -4.06 6.15 -2.80
CA PRO A 74 -3.57 4.89 -3.34
C PRO A 74 -2.63 5.05 -4.55
N ALA A 75 -2.92 5.98 -5.47
CA ALA A 75 -2.02 6.27 -6.60
C ALA A 75 -0.62 6.74 -6.17
N ARG A 76 -0.54 7.63 -5.17
CA ARG A 76 0.75 8.09 -4.62
C ARG A 76 1.49 6.97 -3.92
N GLN A 77 0.77 6.05 -3.26
CA GLN A 77 1.35 4.88 -2.63
C GLN A 77 2.04 3.96 -3.65
N VAL A 78 1.44 3.74 -4.82
CA VAL A 78 2.07 2.95 -5.90
C VAL A 78 3.41 3.56 -6.34
N HIS A 79 3.45 4.88 -6.53
CA HIS A 79 4.69 5.59 -6.88
C HIS A 79 5.72 5.52 -5.77
N TYR A 80 5.30 5.71 -4.51
CA TYR A 80 6.17 5.57 -3.35
C TYR A 80 6.84 4.20 -3.30
N CYS A 81 6.07 3.11 -3.45
CA CYS A 81 6.61 1.75 -3.45
C CYS A 81 7.65 1.56 -4.56
N ASN A 82 7.43 2.10 -5.76
CA ASN A 82 8.40 2.03 -6.85
C ASN A 82 9.70 2.77 -6.53
N SER A 83 9.61 3.99 -6.01
CA SER A 83 10.77 4.80 -5.67
C SER A 83 11.60 4.15 -4.56
N LEU A 84 10.93 3.65 -3.53
CA LEU A 84 11.60 2.99 -2.42
C LEU A 84 12.22 1.66 -2.84
N SER A 85 11.53 0.83 -3.63
CA SER A 85 12.13 -0.40 -4.19
C SER A 85 13.40 -0.11 -4.99
N LYS A 86 13.42 0.94 -5.82
CA LYS A 86 14.62 1.34 -6.55
C LYS A 86 15.76 1.75 -5.61
N LEU A 87 15.46 2.54 -4.58
CA LEU A 87 16.44 2.97 -3.59
C LEU A 87 17.05 1.77 -2.85
N LEU A 88 16.20 0.83 -2.40
CA LEU A 88 16.60 -0.37 -1.70
C LEU A 88 17.49 -1.27 -2.57
N LEU A 89 17.12 -1.49 -3.84
CA LEU A 89 17.93 -2.27 -4.79
C LEU A 89 19.29 -1.61 -5.07
N HIS A 90 19.31 -0.30 -5.27
CA HIS A 90 20.54 0.44 -5.51
C HIS A 90 21.47 0.42 -4.28
N THR A 91 20.89 0.49 -3.07
CA THR A 91 21.66 0.38 -1.82
C THR A 91 22.28 -1.01 -1.69
N ALA A 92 21.51 -2.06 -1.98
CA ALA A 92 22.00 -3.44 -1.96
C ALA A 92 23.12 -3.71 -2.97
N GLN A 93 23.12 -3.02 -4.12
CA GLN A 93 24.19 -3.13 -5.12
C GLN A 93 25.49 -2.44 -4.69
N LYS A 94 25.41 -1.42 -3.82
CA LYS A 94 26.56 -0.60 -3.42
C LYS A 94 27.20 -1.02 -2.11
N THR A 95 26.65 -2.02 -1.43
CA THR A 95 27.08 -2.43 -0.10
C THR A 95 27.17 -3.94 -0.02
N THR A 96 28.25 -4.47 0.56
CA THR A 96 28.32 -5.88 0.92
C THR A 96 27.37 -6.12 2.09
N LEU A 97 26.22 -6.72 1.82
CA LEU A 97 25.22 -7.07 2.82
C LEU A 97 25.56 -8.42 3.46
N THR A 98 25.32 -8.55 4.76
CA THR A 98 25.27 -9.86 5.43
C THR A 98 24.02 -10.64 4.99
N ASP A 99 24.01 -11.95 5.22
CA ASP A 99 22.82 -12.78 4.94
C ASP A 99 21.58 -12.27 5.70
N SER A 100 21.75 -11.79 6.93
CA SER A 100 20.67 -11.20 7.72
C SER A 100 20.13 -9.92 7.08
N GLN A 101 21.00 -9.02 6.63
CA GLN A 101 20.61 -7.78 5.95
C GLN A 101 19.92 -8.06 4.62
N LEU A 102 20.37 -9.08 3.88
CA LEU A 102 19.75 -9.50 2.64
C LEU A 102 18.33 -10.06 2.89
N GLN A 103 18.17 -10.86 3.95
CA GLN A 103 16.86 -11.39 4.34
C GLN A 103 15.88 -10.26 4.73
N GLU A 104 16.34 -9.27 5.51
CA GLU A 104 15.53 -8.08 5.85
C GLU A 104 15.12 -7.31 4.58
N LEU A 105 16.06 -7.07 3.67
CA LEU A 105 15.79 -6.38 2.42
C LEU A 105 14.73 -7.09 1.57
N CYS A 106 14.83 -8.43 1.49
CA CYS A 106 13.84 -9.26 0.80
C CYS A 106 12.45 -9.13 1.44
N GLN A 107 12.36 -9.20 2.77
CA GLN A 107 11.09 -9.02 3.49
C GLN A 107 10.48 -7.63 3.23
N LEU A 108 11.30 -6.57 3.28
CA LEU A 108 10.85 -5.22 2.93
C LEU A 108 10.33 -5.15 1.50
N HIS A 109 11.05 -5.74 0.55
CA HIS A 109 10.62 -5.77 -0.85
C HIS A 109 9.29 -6.49 -1.03
N THR A 110 9.10 -7.64 -0.38
CA THR A 110 7.83 -8.38 -0.41
C THR A 110 6.68 -7.51 0.11
N ARG A 111 6.88 -6.81 1.23
CA ARG A 111 5.85 -5.92 1.81
C ARG A 111 5.55 -4.70 0.93
N LEU A 112 6.57 -4.13 0.28
CA LEU A 112 6.37 -3.04 -0.68
C LEU A 112 5.61 -3.50 -1.92
N LEU A 113 5.89 -4.70 -2.41
CA LEU A 113 5.16 -5.30 -3.54
C LEU A 113 3.70 -5.57 -3.17
N GLU A 114 3.45 -6.16 -2.00
CA GLU A 114 2.11 -6.37 -1.46
C GLU A 114 1.34 -5.04 -1.38
N THR A 115 1.98 -4.01 -0.81
CA THR A 115 1.40 -2.66 -0.69
C THR A 115 1.09 -2.05 -2.05
N LYS A 116 2.01 -2.17 -3.00
CA LYS A 116 1.84 -1.67 -4.36
C LYS A 116 0.68 -2.35 -5.08
N VAL A 117 0.57 -3.68 -4.98
CA VAL A 117 -0.51 -4.45 -5.62
C VAL A 117 -1.85 -4.01 -5.06
N TRP A 118 -1.98 -3.93 -3.73
CA TRP A 118 -3.24 -3.54 -3.10
C TRP A 118 -3.60 -2.07 -3.37
N ALA A 119 -2.65 -1.14 -3.27
CA ALA A 119 -2.88 0.25 -3.63
C ALA A 119 -3.25 0.42 -5.12
N GLY A 120 -2.65 -0.38 -6.00
CA GLY A 120 -2.94 -0.41 -7.43
C GLY A 120 -4.36 -0.90 -7.72
N ARG A 121 -4.80 -1.99 -7.06
CA ARG A 121 -6.19 -2.48 -7.15
C ARG A 121 -7.18 -1.39 -6.74
N LEU A 122 -6.92 -0.72 -5.62
CA LEU A 122 -7.77 0.37 -5.13
C LEU A 122 -7.84 1.55 -6.12
N TYR A 123 -6.70 1.93 -6.70
CA TYR A 123 -6.65 2.98 -7.71
C TYR A 123 -7.43 2.63 -8.99
N VAL A 124 -7.26 1.43 -9.52
CA VAL A 124 -7.96 0.99 -10.74
C VAL A 124 -9.46 0.94 -10.53
N SER A 125 -9.91 0.38 -9.39
CA SER A 125 -11.33 0.34 -9.04
C SER A 125 -11.92 1.75 -8.92
N ALA A 126 -11.25 2.68 -8.23
CA ALA A 126 -11.71 4.06 -8.11
C ALA A 126 -11.74 4.78 -9.47
N ARG A 127 -10.78 4.51 -10.37
CA ARG A 127 -10.74 5.12 -11.71
C ARG A 127 -11.86 4.60 -12.62
N LYS A 128 -12.21 3.31 -12.54
CA LYS A 128 -13.36 2.75 -13.27
C LYS A 128 -14.66 3.42 -12.84
N GLU A 129 -14.88 3.55 -11.53
CA GLU A 129 -16.08 4.17 -10.96
C GLU A 129 -16.25 5.63 -11.41
N ILE A 130 -15.16 6.42 -11.43
CA ILE A 130 -15.17 7.80 -11.92
C ILE A 130 -15.47 7.84 -13.43
N GLY A 131 -14.82 6.98 -14.24
CA GLY A 131 -15.04 6.92 -15.68
C GLY A 131 -16.48 6.55 -16.07
N GLU A 132 -17.09 5.61 -15.35
CA GLU A 132 -18.49 5.21 -15.51
C GLU A 132 -19.47 6.33 -15.14
N GLN A 133 -19.19 7.09 -14.08
CA GLN A 133 -19.97 8.26 -13.70
C GLN A 133 -19.89 9.38 -14.76
N PHE A 134 -18.70 9.65 -15.30
CA PHE A 134 -18.51 10.63 -16.38
C PHE A 134 -19.24 10.23 -17.67
N ASN A 135 -19.21 8.96 -18.05
CA ASN A 135 -19.94 8.46 -19.23
C ASN A 135 -21.46 8.47 -19.04
N THR A 136 -21.94 8.27 -17.81
CA THR A 136 -23.36 8.42 -17.48
C THR A 136 -23.81 9.87 -17.61
N TYR A 137 -22.95 10.82 -17.24
CA TYR A 137 -23.24 12.26 -17.32
C TYR A 137 -23.23 12.81 -18.76
N LYS A 138 -22.41 12.23 -19.66
CA LYS A 138 -22.38 12.59 -21.09
C LYS A 138 -23.51 11.98 -21.94
N ARG A 139 -24.22 10.98 -21.42
CA ARG A 139 -25.35 10.32 -22.09
C ARG A 139 -26.71 10.89 -21.68
N LYS A 140 -26.72 11.94 -20.85
CA LYS A 140 -27.88 12.80 -20.59
C LYS A 140 -27.66 14.13 -21.31
#